data_AF-A0A1Y3AUU3-F1
#
_entry.id   AF-A0A1Y3AUU3-F1
#
_cell.length_a   1.000
_cell.length_b   1.000
_cell.length_c   1.000
_cell.angle_alpha   90.00
_cell.angle_beta   90.00
_cell.angle_gamma   90.00
#
_symmetry.space_group_name_H-M   'P 1'
#
loop_
_entity.id
_entity.type
_entity.pdbx_description
1 polymer ?
#
loop_
_entity_poly.entity_id
_entity_poly.type
_entity_poly.pdbx_seq_one_letter_code
_entity_poly.pdbx_strand_id
1 'polypeptide(L)'
;FEPIYTIDARKDPLEKARIIASPNLVDRVYFNQHNQPAFLQIDPIQTKDAGEYRCRVDFKKARTVNIVIQLKVIVPPEEPIISYKYSQSTSHPLKGLIGPFNEGDRLILVCTSFGGKPRPTLTWWKDYSIIDDSFEYKSKDVTTNELIIESLARHHLLSVFTCQSSNNNITIASSASITIDLNCLFIHQMLDNYSQFFFFHLI
;
A
#
# COMPACT_ATOMS: atom_id res chain seq x y z
N PHE A 1 -14.60 -5.61 34.42
CA PHE A 1 -14.68 -5.89 32.97
C PHE A 1 -15.66 -7.03 32.77
N GLU A 2 -16.76 -6.78 32.06
CA GLU A 2 -17.67 -7.83 31.65
C GLU A 2 -17.08 -8.58 30.45
N PRO A 3 -17.17 -9.92 30.39
CA PRO A 3 -16.63 -10.68 29.28
C PRO A 3 -17.45 -10.45 28.00
N ILE A 4 -16.77 -10.26 26.87
CA ILE A 4 -17.42 -10.11 25.57
C ILE A 4 -17.95 -11.43 25.01
N TYR A 5 -17.39 -12.54 25.47
CA TYR A 5 -17.76 -13.90 25.09
C TYR A 5 -17.41 -14.87 26.22
N THR A 6 -18.32 -15.76 26.56
CA THR A 6 -18.15 -16.76 27.63
C THR A 6 -18.70 -18.10 27.17
N ILE A 7 -17.93 -19.17 27.38
CA ILE A 7 -18.37 -20.55 27.27
C ILE A 7 -18.28 -21.18 28.67
N ASP A 8 -19.38 -21.70 29.18
CA ASP A 8 -19.40 -22.44 30.44
C ASP A 8 -19.75 -23.92 30.22
N ALA A 9 -18.72 -24.77 30.31
CA ALA A 9 -18.79 -26.22 30.19
C ALA A 9 -18.52 -26.93 31.53
N ARG A 10 -18.79 -26.28 32.68
CA ARG A 10 -18.50 -26.90 33.99
C ARG A 10 -19.40 -28.09 34.28
N LYS A 11 -20.67 -28.01 33.88
CA LYS A 11 -21.72 -28.99 34.14
C LYS A 11 -21.94 -29.96 32.97
N ASP A 12 -21.71 -29.48 31.75
CA ASP A 12 -22.01 -30.18 30.50
C ASP A 12 -20.75 -30.34 29.63
N PRO A 13 -20.72 -31.33 28.71
CA PRO A 13 -19.73 -31.38 27.64
C PRO A 13 -19.68 -30.07 26.85
N LEU A 14 -18.54 -29.76 26.22
CA LEU A 14 -18.29 -28.49 25.54
C LEU A 14 -19.33 -28.20 24.45
N GLU A 15 -19.84 -29.24 23.80
CA GLU A 15 -20.84 -29.17 22.73
C GLU A 15 -22.20 -28.66 23.22
N LYS A 16 -22.49 -28.81 24.51
CA LYS A 16 -23.73 -28.36 25.17
C LYS A 16 -23.49 -27.17 26.12
N ALA A 17 -22.29 -26.60 26.07
CA ALA A 17 -21.90 -25.53 26.98
C ALA A 17 -22.80 -24.30 26.79
N ARG A 18 -23.04 -23.58 27.90
CA ARG A 18 -23.78 -22.32 27.84
C ARG A 18 -22.89 -21.25 27.23
N ILE A 19 -23.36 -20.63 26.15
CA ILE A 19 -22.66 -19.55 25.45
C ILE A 19 -23.34 -18.21 25.77
N ILE A 20 -22.53 -17.20 26.09
CA ILE A 20 -22.99 -15.83 26.32
C ILE A 20 -22.06 -14.89 25.56
N ALA A 21 -22.63 -14.05 24.71
CA ALA A 21 -21.91 -13.00 24.00
C ALA A 21 -22.44 -11.62 24.40
N SER A 22 -21.58 -10.61 24.36
CA SER A 22 -21.98 -9.21 24.60
C SER A 22 -22.94 -8.74 23.50
N PRO A 23 -24.00 -7.97 23.84
CA PRO A 23 -24.96 -7.47 22.86
C PRO A 23 -24.32 -6.68 21.70
N ASN A 24 -23.20 -6.00 21.94
CA ASN A 24 -22.51 -5.18 20.94
C ASN A 24 -21.73 -5.99 19.90
N LEU A 25 -21.55 -7.29 20.14
CA LEU A 25 -20.70 -8.19 19.34
C LEU A 25 -21.43 -9.47 18.92
N VAL A 26 -22.64 -9.75 19.44
CA VAL A 26 -23.33 -11.03 19.31
C VAL A 26 -23.42 -11.55 17.88
N ASP A 27 -23.65 -10.67 16.90
CA ASP A 27 -23.80 -11.06 15.49
C ASP A 27 -22.47 -11.21 14.74
N ARG A 28 -21.34 -10.83 15.37
CA ARG A 28 -20.01 -10.78 14.75
C ARG A 28 -18.97 -11.65 15.45
N VAL A 29 -19.26 -12.17 16.64
CA VAL A 29 -18.31 -12.93 17.44
C VAL A 29 -18.66 -14.40 17.47
N TYR A 30 -17.69 -15.25 17.16
CA TYR A 30 -17.87 -16.70 17.23
C TYR A 30 -16.59 -17.39 17.70
N PHE A 31 -16.76 -18.49 18.44
CA PHE A 31 -15.64 -19.29 18.91
C PHE A 31 -15.52 -20.56 18.09
N ASN A 32 -14.38 -20.73 17.45
CA ASN A 32 -14.07 -21.95 16.72
C ASN A 32 -13.32 -22.92 17.63
N GLN A 33 -14.04 -23.96 18.06
CA GLN A 33 -13.52 -25.05 18.90
C GLN A 33 -12.90 -26.22 18.13
N HIS A 34 -13.10 -26.31 16.81
CA HIS A 34 -12.66 -27.44 16.00
C HIS A 34 -11.19 -27.30 15.57
N ASN A 35 -10.69 -26.06 15.54
CA ASN A 35 -9.28 -25.79 15.24
C ASN A 35 -8.39 -26.06 16.46
N GLN A 36 -7.15 -26.49 16.22
CA GLN A 36 -6.10 -26.58 17.25
C GLN A 36 -4.94 -25.64 16.89
N PRO A 37 -4.74 -24.53 17.61
CA PRO A 37 -5.50 -24.07 18.78
C PRO A 37 -6.91 -23.52 18.42
N ALA A 38 -7.83 -23.62 19.37
CA ALA A 38 -9.15 -22.99 19.27
C ALA A 38 -9.01 -21.46 19.39
N PHE A 39 -9.88 -20.71 18.71
CA PHE A 39 -9.78 -19.26 18.67
C PHE A 39 -11.15 -18.57 18.67
N LEU A 40 -11.16 -17.32 19.15
CA LEU A 40 -12.29 -16.42 19.03
C LEU A 40 -12.10 -15.57 17.76
N GLN A 41 -13.11 -15.54 16.90
CA GLN A 41 -13.13 -14.72 15.71
C GLN A 41 -14.17 -13.61 15.82
N ILE A 42 -13.82 -12.42 15.30
CA ILE A 42 -14.69 -11.26 15.19
C ILE A 42 -14.75 -10.88 13.72
N ASP A 43 -15.93 -10.93 13.10
CA ASP A 43 -16.13 -10.69 11.67
C ASP A 43 -17.55 -10.14 11.39
N PRO A 44 -17.72 -9.00 10.68
CA PRO A 44 -16.68 -8.10 10.16
C PRO A 44 -15.99 -7.31 11.26
N ILE A 45 -14.67 -7.11 11.15
CA ILE A 45 -13.89 -6.30 12.09
C ILE A 45 -14.20 -4.80 11.95
N GLN A 46 -14.23 -4.07 13.07
CA GLN A 46 -14.43 -2.62 13.10
C GLN A 46 -13.29 -1.92 13.84
N THR A 47 -13.04 -0.64 13.52
CA THR A 47 -11.98 0.16 14.16
C THR A 47 -12.10 0.26 15.67
N LYS A 48 -13.34 0.27 16.19
CA LYS A 48 -13.66 0.28 17.63
C LYS A 48 -13.34 -1.03 18.35
N ASP A 49 -13.16 -2.13 17.61
CA ASP A 49 -12.82 -3.41 18.20
C ASP A 49 -11.33 -3.45 18.61
N ALA A 50 -10.50 -2.49 18.17
CA ALA A 50 -9.10 -2.40 18.57
C ALA A 50 -8.94 -2.19 20.08
N GLY A 51 -8.05 -2.96 20.71
CA GLY A 51 -7.87 -2.88 22.16
C GLY A 51 -7.14 -4.08 22.75
N GLU A 52 -7.01 -4.07 24.07
CA GLU A 52 -6.52 -5.21 24.84
C GLU A 52 -7.65 -6.21 25.09
N TYR A 53 -7.43 -7.47 24.70
CA TYR A 53 -8.31 -8.59 24.94
C TYR A 53 -7.69 -9.52 25.96
N ARG A 54 -8.50 -9.99 26.91
CA ARG A 54 -8.07 -10.96 27.91
C ARG A 54 -8.82 -12.27 27.73
N CYS A 55 -8.09 -13.33 27.38
CA CYS A 55 -8.60 -14.68 27.39
C CYS A 55 -8.32 -15.30 28.76
N ARG A 56 -9.38 -15.69 29.47
CA ARG A 56 -9.31 -16.36 30.77
C ARG A 56 -9.91 -17.75 30.65
N VAL A 57 -9.17 -18.76 31.10
CA VAL A 57 -9.62 -20.16 31.12
C VAL A 57 -9.51 -20.69 32.54
N ASP A 58 -10.65 -21.06 33.12
CA ASP A 58 -10.73 -21.69 34.44
C ASP A 58 -10.87 -23.21 34.29
N PHE A 59 -9.98 -23.98 34.95
CA PHE A 59 -9.97 -25.45 34.90
C PHE A 59 -10.48 -26.06 36.21
N LYS A 60 -11.01 -27.29 36.15
CA LYS A 60 -11.47 -28.02 37.36
C LYS A 60 -10.34 -28.40 38.32
N LYS A 61 -9.18 -28.78 37.79
CA LYS A 61 -8.04 -29.33 38.57
C LYS A 61 -6.70 -28.63 38.30
N ALA A 62 -6.71 -27.53 37.55
CA ALA A 62 -5.50 -26.78 37.19
C ALA A 62 -5.70 -25.29 37.48
N ARG A 63 -4.59 -24.54 37.51
CA ARG A 63 -4.65 -23.09 37.73
C ARG A 63 -5.31 -22.39 36.54
N THR A 64 -6.02 -21.32 36.83
CA THR A 64 -6.56 -20.42 35.81
C THR A 64 -5.45 -19.88 34.93
N VAL A 65 -5.63 -19.96 33.62
CA VAL A 65 -4.73 -19.35 32.63
C VAL A 65 -5.33 -18.02 32.19
N ASN A 66 -4.49 -16.99 32.11
CA ASN A 66 -4.86 -15.69 31.59
C ASN A 66 -3.87 -15.28 30.51
N ILE A 67 -4.38 -14.96 29.33
CA ILE A 67 -3.60 -14.49 28.18
C ILE A 67 -4.12 -13.11 27.82
N VAL A 68 -3.21 -12.18 27.59
CA VAL A 68 -3.52 -10.81 27.15
C VAL A 68 -3.06 -10.66 25.71
N ILE A 69 -3.94 -10.17 24.84
CA ILE A 69 -3.72 -10.05 23.40
C ILE A 69 -4.05 -8.61 23.00
N GLN A 70 -3.14 -7.95 22.28
CA GLN A 70 -3.40 -6.64 21.71
C GLN A 70 -3.96 -6.77 20.30
N LEU A 71 -5.25 -6.48 20.11
CA LEU A 71 -5.86 -6.42 18.79
C LEU A 71 -5.55 -5.07 18.13
N LYS A 72 -4.81 -5.10 17.02
CA LYS A 72 -4.54 -3.94 16.16
C LYS A 72 -5.40 -4.04 14.91
N VAL A 73 -6.24 -3.05 14.67
CA VAL A 73 -7.07 -2.97 13.46
C VAL A 73 -6.32 -2.17 12.40
N ILE A 74 -6.19 -2.78 11.22
CA ILE A 74 -5.58 -2.17 10.04
C ILE A 74 -6.67 -1.56 9.18
N VAL A 75 -6.47 -0.32 8.75
CA VAL A 75 -7.32 0.38 7.79
C VAL A 75 -6.46 0.67 6.56
N PRO A 76 -6.75 0.11 5.37
CA PRO A 76 -6.00 0.44 4.16
C PRO A 76 -6.03 1.95 3.85
N PRO A 77 -4.97 2.51 3.26
CA PRO A 77 -4.99 3.88 2.77
C PRO A 77 -5.87 4.00 1.51
N GLU A 78 -6.22 5.22 1.13
CA GLU A 78 -6.86 5.50 -0.15
C GLU A 78 -5.93 5.20 -1.34
N GLU A 79 -6.48 5.17 -2.56
CA GLU A 79 -5.67 5.11 -3.77
C GLU A 79 -4.76 6.35 -3.85
N PRO A 80 -3.43 6.19 -3.94
CA PRO A 80 -2.54 7.34 -3.98
C PRO A 80 -2.78 8.16 -5.25
N ILE A 81 -2.66 9.47 -5.14
CA ILE A 81 -2.81 10.41 -6.24
C ILE A 81 -1.42 10.82 -6.72
N ILE A 82 -1.12 10.54 -7.99
CA ILE A 82 0.06 11.05 -8.68
C ILE A 82 -0.28 12.40 -9.29
N SER A 83 0.62 13.35 -9.14
CA SER A 83 0.53 14.68 -9.72
C SER A 83 1.94 15.14 -10.11
N TYR A 84 2.08 16.25 -10.83
CA TYR A 84 3.39 16.74 -11.25
C TYR A 84 3.49 18.25 -11.08
N LYS A 85 4.69 18.72 -10.74
CA LYS A 85 4.98 20.15 -10.65
C LYS A 85 5.67 20.60 -11.94
N TYR A 86 4.93 21.26 -12.82
CA TYR A 86 5.48 21.95 -13.99
C TYR A 86 5.20 23.45 -13.86
N SER A 87 6.26 24.26 -13.74
CA SER A 87 6.29 25.73 -13.73
C SER A 87 4.98 26.44 -13.33
N GLN A 88 4.93 27.05 -12.14
CA GLN A 88 3.93 28.05 -11.68
C GLN A 88 2.42 27.70 -11.88
N SER A 89 2.06 26.50 -12.34
CA SER A 89 0.67 26.07 -12.54
C SER A 89 0.31 24.91 -11.62
N THR A 90 -0.94 24.89 -11.20
CA THR A 90 -1.49 23.95 -10.21
C THR A 90 -1.41 22.51 -10.70
N SER A 91 -0.87 21.65 -9.84
CA SER A 91 -0.68 20.22 -10.03
C SER A 91 -2.03 19.51 -10.19
N HIS A 92 -2.35 19.06 -11.41
CA HIS A 92 -3.54 18.25 -11.67
C HIS A 92 -3.26 16.76 -11.41
N PRO A 93 -4.23 15.99 -10.91
CA PRO A 93 -4.11 14.54 -10.81
C PRO A 93 -3.82 13.93 -12.18
N LEU A 94 -2.82 13.06 -12.23
CA LEU A 94 -2.36 12.38 -13.44
C LEU A 94 -2.83 10.92 -13.44
N LYS A 95 -3.26 10.44 -14.61
CA LYS A 95 -3.58 9.03 -14.87
C LYS A 95 -3.22 8.66 -16.30
N GLY A 96 -2.74 7.44 -16.50
CA GLY A 96 -2.44 6.93 -17.84
C GLY A 96 -1.19 7.57 -18.45
N LEU A 97 -1.26 7.92 -19.73
CA LEU A 97 -0.16 8.54 -20.49
C LEU A 97 -0.06 10.03 -20.17
N ILE A 98 1.13 10.51 -19.80
CA ILE A 98 1.39 11.90 -19.43
C ILE A 98 2.51 12.50 -20.29
N GLY A 99 2.36 13.77 -20.67
CA GLY A 99 3.26 14.44 -21.62
C GLY A 99 2.48 15.00 -22.82
N PRO A 100 3.15 15.21 -23.98
CA PRO A 100 4.53 14.85 -24.24
C PRO A 100 5.52 15.82 -23.56
N PHE A 101 6.55 15.27 -22.90
CA PHE A 101 7.69 16.05 -22.41
C PHE A 101 8.85 15.99 -23.41
N ASN A 102 9.84 16.87 -23.30
CA ASN A 102 11.02 16.83 -24.15
C ASN A 102 12.17 16.08 -23.48
N GLU A 103 12.99 15.41 -24.29
CA GLU A 103 14.27 14.88 -23.81
C GLU A 103 15.11 16.03 -23.21
N GLY A 104 15.62 15.84 -22.01
CA GLY A 104 16.34 16.87 -21.25
C GLY A 104 15.50 17.59 -20.18
N ASP A 105 14.16 17.53 -20.26
CA ASP A 105 13.28 18.21 -19.30
C ASP A 105 13.46 17.66 -17.88
N ARG A 106 13.37 18.56 -16.90
CA ARG A 106 13.30 18.21 -15.48
C ARG A 106 11.86 17.94 -15.09
N LEU A 107 11.59 16.78 -14.50
CA LEU A 107 10.25 16.37 -14.09
C LEU A 107 10.20 16.06 -12.59
N ILE A 108 9.24 16.65 -11.88
CA ILE A 108 8.98 16.37 -10.47
C ILE A 108 7.60 15.71 -10.36
N LEU A 109 7.59 14.44 -9.99
CA LEU A 109 6.39 13.67 -9.72
C LEU A 109 6.11 13.67 -8.23
N VAL A 110 4.87 13.94 -7.85
CA VAL A 110 4.44 13.96 -6.46
C VAL A 110 3.34 12.93 -6.27
N CYS A 111 3.64 11.93 -5.45
CA CYS A 111 2.66 10.97 -4.98
C CYS A 111 2.11 11.41 -3.63
N THR A 112 0.79 11.39 -3.47
CA THR A 112 0.10 11.73 -2.22
C THR A 112 -0.86 10.61 -1.83
N SER A 113 -0.78 10.14 -0.59
CA SER A 113 -1.71 9.15 -0.03
C SER A 113 -2.45 9.74 1.16
N PHE A 114 -3.74 9.39 1.28
CA PHE A 114 -4.62 9.84 2.35
C PHE A 114 -5.03 8.70 3.28
N GLY A 115 -5.18 9.02 4.57
CA GLY A 115 -5.67 8.11 5.59
C GLY A 115 -4.75 6.93 5.89
N GLY A 116 -5.35 5.79 6.19
CA GLY A 116 -4.66 4.56 6.57
C GLY A 116 -4.34 4.47 8.07
N LYS A 117 -4.45 3.25 8.62
CA LYS A 117 -4.03 2.91 9.98
C LYS A 117 -3.32 1.55 9.99
N PRO A 118 -2.04 1.43 10.34
CA PRO A 118 -1.08 2.51 10.57
C PRO A 118 -0.97 3.47 9.38
N ARG A 119 -0.29 4.60 9.59
CA ARG A 119 -0.07 5.57 8.53
C ARG A 119 0.80 4.95 7.43
N PRO A 120 0.47 5.14 6.14
CA PRO A 120 1.20 4.51 5.06
C PRO A 120 2.54 5.17 4.78
N THR A 121 3.49 4.38 4.30
CA THR A 121 4.71 4.80 3.63
C THR A 121 4.48 4.84 2.11
N LEU A 122 5.25 5.67 1.40
CA LEU A 122 5.17 5.79 -0.06
C LEU A 122 6.50 5.46 -0.73
N THR A 123 6.44 4.68 -1.81
CA THR A 123 7.59 4.29 -2.62
C THR A 123 7.28 4.47 -4.10
N TRP A 124 8.28 4.90 -4.87
CA TRP A 124 8.23 4.93 -6.33
C TRP A 124 8.94 3.73 -6.92
N TRP A 125 8.30 3.16 -7.94
CA TRP A 125 8.76 1.98 -8.65
C TRP A 125 8.85 2.26 -10.15
N LYS A 126 9.89 1.72 -10.78
CA LYS A 126 10.06 1.63 -12.23
C LYS A 126 10.65 0.25 -12.53
N ASP A 127 10.09 -0.46 -13.52
CA ASP A 127 10.56 -1.78 -13.94
C ASP A 127 10.74 -2.76 -12.76
N TYR A 128 9.76 -2.81 -11.86
CA TYR A 128 9.75 -3.66 -10.65
C TYR A 128 10.85 -3.37 -9.62
N SER A 129 11.56 -2.25 -9.76
CA SER A 129 12.58 -1.82 -8.80
C SER A 129 12.14 -0.53 -8.11
N ILE A 130 12.40 -0.45 -6.81
CA ILE A 130 12.23 0.81 -6.06
C ILE A 130 13.29 1.79 -6.56
N ILE A 131 12.83 2.97 -6.98
CA ILE A 131 13.70 4.06 -7.42
C ILE A 131 13.74 5.22 -6.42
N ASP A 132 12.74 5.31 -5.54
CA ASP A 132 12.72 6.25 -4.42
C ASP A 132 11.81 5.75 -3.28
N ASP A 133 12.27 5.89 -2.05
CA ASP A 133 11.54 5.60 -0.80
C ASP A 133 11.54 6.78 0.18
N SER A 134 11.86 7.99 -0.31
CA SER A 134 11.97 9.23 0.48
C SER A 134 10.61 9.92 0.68
N PHE A 135 9.77 9.33 1.53
CA PHE A 135 8.45 9.89 1.86
C PHE A 135 8.47 10.84 3.06
N GLU A 136 7.47 11.71 3.12
CA GLU A 136 7.24 12.68 4.19
C GLU A 136 5.81 12.64 4.72
N TYR A 137 5.69 12.93 6.01
CA TYR A 137 4.42 13.04 6.72
C TYR A 137 3.96 14.51 6.83
N LYS A 138 3.21 15.01 5.83
CA LYS A 138 2.81 16.43 5.76
C LYS A 138 1.78 16.85 6.82
N SER A 139 0.77 16.03 7.08
CA SER A 139 -0.28 16.34 8.09
C SER A 139 -0.57 15.12 8.97
N LYS A 140 -1.74 14.99 9.61
CA LYS A 140 -2.11 13.77 10.35
C LYS A 140 -2.39 12.60 9.41
N ASP A 141 -3.06 12.87 8.30
CA ASP A 141 -3.64 11.86 7.40
C ASP A 141 -3.06 11.92 5.99
N VAL A 142 -2.01 12.70 5.74
CA VAL A 142 -1.44 12.91 4.40
C VAL A 142 0.04 12.53 4.37
N THR A 143 0.40 11.51 3.60
CA THR A 143 1.80 11.14 3.31
C THR A 143 2.12 11.54 1.86
N THR A 144 3.31 12.07 1.61
CA THR A 144 3.75 12.46 0.26
C THR A 144 5.12 11.90 -0.07
N ASN A 145 5.40 11.64 -1.34
CA ASN A 145 6.74 11.32 -1.83
C ASN A 145 6.97 12.10 -3.15
N GLU A 146 8.07 12.85 -3.22
CA GLU A 146 8.45 13.65 -4.39
C GLU A 146 9.63 13.01 -5.11
N LEU A 147 9.38 12.43 -6.28
CA LEU A 147 10.41 11.88 -7.17
C LEU A 147 10.88 12.95 -8.15
N ILE A 148 12.18 13.24 -8.12
CA ILE A 148 12.83 14.21 -9.01
C ILE A 148 13.61 13.47 -10.09
N ILE A 149 13.20 13.65 -11.35
CA ILE A 149 13.94 13.20 -12.53
C ILE A 149 14.65 14.44 -13.09
N GLU A 150 15.96 14.53 -12.86
CA GLU A 150 16.73 15.74 -13.21
C GLU A 150 16.79 15.98 -14.72
N SER A 151 16.84 14.92 -15.52
CA SER A 151 16.86 15.02 -16.98
C SER A 151 16.17 13.80 -17.61
N LEU A 152 15.05 14.03 -18.29
CA LEU A 152 14.32 13.00 -19.01
C LEU A 152 15.14 12.48 -20.20
N ALA A 153 15.61 11.24 -20.10
CA ALA A 153 16.30 10.52 -21.17
C ALA A 153 15.37 9.56 -21.96
N ARG A 154 15.83 9.12 -23.15
CA ARG A 154 15.09 8.22 -24.06
C ARG A 154 14.53 6.95 -23.42
N HIS A 155 15.23 6.38 -22.44
CA HIS A 155 14.78 5.16 -21.77
C HIS A 155 13.55 5.37 -20.87
N HIS A 156 13.15 6.62 -20.63
CA HIS A 156 11.91 6.93 -19.93
C HIS A 156 10.69 6.92 -20.86
N LEU A 157 10.87 6.91 -22.20
CA LEU A 157 9.75 6.86 -23.15
C LEU A 157 8.94 5.58 -22.91
N LEU A 158 7.63 5.74 -22.70
CA LEU A 158 6.69 4.68 -22.38
C LEU A 158 7.04 3.87 -21.12
N SER A 159 7.95 4.37 -20.28
CA SER A 159 8.20 3.78 -18.97
C SER A 159 7.02 4.02 -18.04
N VAL A 160 6.68 2.98 -17.27
CA VAL A 160 5.65 3.06 -16.24
C VAL A 160 6.29 3.40 -14.91
N PHE A 161 5.82 4.47 -14.29
CA PHE A 161 6.16 4.84 -12.93
C PHE A 161 4.97 4.55 -12.02
N THR A 162 5.20 3.77 -10.97
CA THR A 162 4.17 3.34 -10.03
C THR A 162 4.50 3.89 -8.66
N CYS A 163 3.55 4.62 -8.05
CA CYS A 163 3.63 4.93 -6.64
C CYS A 163 2.84 3.88 -5.85
N GLN A 164 3.47 3.32 -4.82
CA GLN A 164 2.86 2.35 -3.91
C GLN A 164 2.74 2.93 -2.51
N SER A 165 1.54 2.87 -1.96
CA SER A 165 1.14 3.24 -0.60
C SER A 165 0.92 1.99 0.24
N SER A 166 1.82 1.74 1.18
CA SER A 166 1.80 0.54 2.04
C SER A 166 1.72 0.93 3.50
N ASN A 167 0.85 0.29 4.27
CA ASN A 167 0.77 0.49 5.71
C ASN A 167 0.85 -0.78 6.54
N ASN A 168 1.01 -1.94 5.90
CA ASN A 168 1.17 -3.23 6.55
C ASN A 168 1.71 -4.27 5.54
N ASN A 169 2.13 -5.44 6.03
CA ASN A 169 2.68 -6.53 5.21
C ASN A 169 1.69 -7.70 5.00
N ILE A 170 0.39 -7.48 5.24
CA ILE A 170 -0.65 -8.51 5.20
C ILE A 170 -1.58 -8.30 3.99
N THR A 171 -1.98 -7.06 3.74
CA THR A 171 -2.82 -6.69 2.60
C THR A 171 -1.97 -6.21 1.42
N ILE A 172 -2.52 -6.31 0.22
CA ILE A 172 -1.93 -5.70 -0.97
C ILE A 172 -1.86 -4.19 -0.76
N ALA A 173 -0.70 -3.60 -1.05
CA ALA A 173 -0.52 -2.17 -0.98
C ALA A 173 -1.29 -1.46 -2.09
N SER A 174 -1.84 -0.29 -1.77
CA SER A 174 -2.57 0.55 -2.71
C SER A 174 -1.58 1.20 -3.68
N SER A 175 -1.92 1.33 -4.97
CA SER A 175 -0.96 1.83 -5.96
C SER A 175 -1.63 2.60 -7.09
N ALA A 176 -0.93 3.61 -7.62
CA ALA A 176 -1.29 4.32 -8.83
C ALA A 176 -0.11 4.34 -9.80
N SER A 177 -0.39 4.36 -11.10
CA SER A 177 0.65 4.33 -12.14
C SER A 177 0.40 5.36 -13.24
N ILE A 178 1.49 5.86 -13.80
CA ILE A 178 1.52 6.75 -14.97
C ILE A 178 2.52 6.22 -15.99
N THR A 179 2.33 6.58 -17.25
CA THR A 179 3.24 6.26 -18.37
C THR A 179 3.77 7.57 -18.94
N ILE A 180 5.08 7.68 -19.14
CA ILE A 180 5.70 8.90 -19.67
C ILE A 180 5.69 8.89 -21.20
N ASP A 181 5.21 9.97 -21.80
CA ASP A 181 5.35 10.26 -23.23
C ASP A 181 6.48 11.28 -23.46
N LEU A 182 7.37 10.99 -24.43
CA LEU A 182 8.55 11.81 -24.72
C LEU A 182 8.70 12.13 -26.20
N ASN A 183 8.98 13.40 -26.46
CA ASN A 183 9.55 13.88 -27.70
C ASN A 183 11.06 13.63 -27.71
N CYS A 184 11.47 12.51 -28.28
CA CYS A 184 12.87 12.25 -28.59
C CYS A 184 13.22 12.92 -29.93
N LEU A 185 13.92 14.06 -29.89
CA LEU A 185 14.46 14.63 -31.13
C LEU A 185 15.45 13.61 -31.74
N PHE A 186 15.19 13.17 -32.96
CA PHE A 186 16.17 12.40 -33.73
C PHE A 186 17.38 13.30 -34.00
N ILE A 187 18.52 13.00 -33.39
CA ILE A 187 19.78 13.61 -33.81
C ILE A 187 20.13 12.95 -35.15
N HIS A 188 19.86 13.64 -36.25
CA HIS A 188 20.17 13.23 -37.61
C HIS A 188 21.68 13.23 -37.93
N GLN A 189 22.57 13.10 -36.93
CA GLN A 189 24.04 13.30 -37.08
C GLN A 189 24.85 12.00 -37.29
N MET A 190 24.22 10.86 -37.61
CA MET A 190 24.96 9.62 -37.91
C MET A 190 24.73 9.09 -39.34
N LEU A 191 24.20 9.91 -40.26
CA LEU A 191 24.17 9.60 -41.70
C LEU A 191 25.01 10.54 -42.57
N ASP A 192 25.60 11.60 -42.00
CA ASP A 192 26.47 12.54 -42.75
C ASP A 192 27.96 12.19 -42.68
N ASN A 193 28.34 11.10 -41.98
CA ASN A 193 29.75 10.69 -41.83
C ASN A 193 30.16 9.48 -42.70
N TYR A 194 29.29 9.00 -43.59
CA TYR A 194 29.59 7.87 -44.48
C TYR A 194 29.41 8.15 -45.99
N SER A 195 29.07 9.37 -46.39
CA SER A 195 28.85 9.73 -47.81
C SER A 195 30.07 10.33 -48.52
N GLN A 196 31.29 10.25 -47.95
CA GLN A 196 32.51 10.81 -48.57
C GLN A 196 33.50 9.80 -49.20
N PHE A 197 33.18 8.51 -49.33
CA PHE A 197 34.06 7.55 -49.99
C PHE A 197 33.34 6.62 -50.97
N PHE A 198 32.91 7.16 -52.11
CA PHE A 198 32.80 6.38 -53.36
C PHE A 198 33.27 7.23 -54.54
N PHE A 199 34.59 7.33 -54.71
CA PHE A 199 35.19 7.62 -56.01
C PHE A 199 35.13 6.33 -56.85
N PHE A 200 34.28 6.29 -57.87
CA PHE A 200 34.44 5.33 -58.97
C PHE A 200 35.25 6.02 -60.07
N HIS A 201 36.43 5.49 -60.38
CA HIS A 201 37.16 5.80 -61.60
C HIS A 201 36.51 5.07 -62.77
N LEU A 202 36.20 5.81 -63.84
CA LEU A 202 36.02 5.24 -65.17
C LEU A 202 37.37 4.75 -65.69
N ILE A 203 37.41 3.49 -66.13
CA ILE A 203 38.18 3.05 -67.30
C ILE A 203 37.21 2.22 -68.15
#